data_AF-A0A7C5X6X7-F1
#
_entry.id   AF-A0A7C5X6X7-F1
#
_cell.length_a   1.000
_cell.length_b   1.000
_cell.length_c   1.000
_cell.angle_alpha   90.00
_cell.angle_beta   90.00
_cell.angle_gamma   90.00
#
_symmetry.space_group_name_H-M   'P 1'
#
loop_
_entity.id
_entity.type
_entity.pdbx_description
1 polymer ?
#
loop_
_entity_poly.entity_id
_entity_poly.type
_entity_poly.pdbx_seq_one_letter_code
_entity_poly.pdbx_strand_id
1 'polypeptide(L)'
;MSGAEHLERFYRLFPWVEDPFSPEGRARYESALEFFRQLLEHDWLKELLSRGELSLVDICGGTGVGGIALAKALAEKGARVRLAVVDLRGSALKVAEEFSAAELGAPAEV
;
A
#
# COMPACT_ATOMS: atom_id res chain seq x y z
N MET A 1 16.07 16.05 -17.35
CA MET A 1 15.48 14.97 -16.54
C MET A 1 13.98 15.21 -16.43
N SER A 2 13.17 14.17 -16.54
CA SER A 2 11.71 14.24 -16.36
C SER A 2 11.33 14.51 -14.89
N GLY A 3 10.07 14.86 -14.62
CA GLY A 3 9.58 14.99 -13.23
C GLY A 3 9.72 13.69 -12.43
N ALA A 4 9.47 12.55 -13.08
CA ALA A 4 9.67 11.22 -12.50
C ALA A 4 11.13 10.97 -12.11
N GLU A 5 12.09 11.28 -12.99
CA GLU A 5 13.52 11.11 -12.71
C GLU A 5 14.02 12.00 -11.54
N HIS A 6 13.46 13.21 -11.39
CA HIS A 6 13.77 14.06 -10.24
C HIS A 6 13.25 13.47 -8.93
N LEU A 7 12.02 12.93 -8.92
CA LEU A 7 11.42 12.29 -7.76
C LEU A 7 12.20 11.02 -7.37
N GLU A 8 12.54 10.18 -8.33
CA GLU A 8 13.38 8.99 -8.14
C GLU A 8 14.70 9.34 -7.44
N ARG A 9 15.39 10.37 -7.94
CA ARG A 9 16.64 10.83 -7.35
C ARG A 9 16.45 11.40 -5.95
N PHE A 10 15.37 12.15 -5.73
CA PHE A 10 15.10 12.74 -4.42
C PHE A 10 14.91 11.67 -3.35
N TYR A 11 14.05 10.68 -3.59
CA TYR A 11 13.75 9.64 -2.60
C TYR A 11 14.94 8.72 -2.33
N ARG A 12 15.84 8.51 -3.30
CA ARG A 12 17.11 7.81 -3.06
C ARG A 12 18.05 8.53 -2.09
N LEU A 13 18.00 9.87 -2.06
CA LEU A 13 18.89 10.70 -1.24
C LEU A 13 18.28 11.08 0.10
N PHE A 14 16.97 11.26 0.13
CA PHE A 14 16.23 11.64 1.32
C PHE A 14 15.98 10.39 2.18
N PRO A 15 16.24 10.43 3.50
CA PRO A 15 16.14 9.25 4.37
C PRO A 15 14.67 8.94 4.73
N TRP A 16 13.82 8.75 3.72
CA TRP A 16 12.46 8.27 3.91
C TRP A 16 12.47 6.76 4.09
N VAL A 17 11.80 6.28 5.13
CA VAL A 17 11.65 4.85 5.40
C VAL A 17 10.65 4.27 4.41
N GLU A 18 11.12 3.96 3.20
CA GLU A 18 10.29 3.51 2.09
C GLU A 18 10.35 2.01 1.83
N ASP A 19 11.48 1.35 2.13
CA ASP A 19 11.65 -0.08 1.91
C ASP A 19 10.85 -0.90 2.94
N PRO A 20 9.74 -1.56 2.56
CA PRO A 20 8.92 -2.33 3.49
C PRO A 20 9.60 -3.62 3.98
N PHE A 21 10.70 -4.05 3.34
CA PHE A 21 11.48 -5.22 3.74
C PHE A 21 12.56 -4.90 4.77
N SER A 22 12.87 -3.62 4.99
CA SER A 22 13.70 -3.18 6.11
C SER A 22 12.96 -3.30 7.45
N PRO A 23 13.65 -3.46 8.60
CA PRO A 23 13.00 -3.48 9.91
C PRO A 23 12.14 -2.24 10.19
N GLU A 24 12.65 -1.05 9.85
CA GLU A 24 11.95 0.22 10.05
C GLU A 24 10.73 0.36 9.13
N GLY A 25 10.85 -0.07 7.87
CA GLY A 25 9.74 -0.05 6.92
C GLY A 25 8.67 -1.08 7.26
N ARG A 26 9.08 -2.26 7.75
CA ARG A 26 8.17 -3.26 8.29
C ARG A 26 7.39 -2.71 9.48
N ALA A 27 8.06 -2.05 10.42
CA ALA A 27 7.40 -1.41 11.55
C ALA A 27 6.42 -0.30 11.11
N ARG A 28 6.77 0.48 10.08
CA ARG A 28 5.87 1.48 9.48
C ARG A 28 4.63 0.83 8.88
N TYR A 29 4.79 -0.26 8.14
CA TYR A 29 3.68 -1.03 7.57
C TYR A 29 2.78 -1.62 8.63
N GLU A 30 3.34 -2.29 9.65
CA GLU A 30 2.55 -2.88 10.73
C GLU A 30 1.78 -1.83 11.51
N SER A 31 2.37 -0.65 11.73
CA SER A 31 1.68 0.49 12.33
C SER A 31 0.49 0.96 11.48
N ALA A 32 0.66 1.04 10.16
CA ALA A 32 -0.42 1.40 9.25
C ALA A 32 -1.52 0.33 9.20
N LEU A 33 -1.14 -0.95 9.17
CA LEU A 33 -2.05 -2.08 9.17
C LEU A 33 -2.91 -2.10 10.44
N GLU A 34 -2.30 -1.89 11.60
CA GLU A 34 -3.02 -1.81 12.87
C GLU A 34 -3.98 -0.62 12.91
N PHE A 35 -3.54 0.55 12.42
CA PHE A 35 -4.42 1.71 12.28
C PHE A 35 -5.64 1.39 11.40
N PHE A 36 -5.45 0.75 10.24
CA PHE A 36 -6.56 0.40 9.36
C PHE A 36 -7.49 -0.66 9.95
N ARG A 37 -6.96 -1.65 10.68
CA ARG A 37 -7.79 -2.62 11.41
C ARG A 37 -8.75 -1.92 12.37
N GLN A 38 -8.25 -0.96 13.15
CA GLN A 38 -9.07 -0.18 14.08
C GLN A 38 -10.05 0.73 13.33
N LEU A 39 -9.60 1.36 12.25
CA LEU A 39 -10.43 2.26 11.45
C LEU A 39 -11.62 1.52 10.80
N LEU A 40 -11.44 0.26 10.38
CA LEU A 40 -12.51 -0.57 9.81
C LEU A 40 -13.58 -1.00 10.84
N GLU A 41 -13.34 -0.81 12.14
CA GLU A 41 -14.38 -0.99 13.16
C GLU A 41 -15.36 0.20 13.23
N HIS A 42 -15.03 1.33 12.59
CA HIS A 42 -15.90 2.50 12.54
C HIS A 42 -17.07 2.26 11.58
N ASP A 43 -18.29 2.67 11.98
CA ASP A 43 -19.52 2.38 11.23
C ASP A 43 -19.50 2.90 9.78
N TRP A 44 -18.81 4.02 9.56
CA TRP A 44 -18.62 4.62 8.23
C TRP A 44 -17.95 3.69 7.22
N LEU A 45 -17.10 2.77 7.68
CA LEU A 45 -16.34 1.87 6.80
C LEU A 45 -16.79 0.42 6.91
N LYS A 46 -17.52 0.04 7.97
CA LYS A 46 -18.15 -1.28 8.08
C LYS A 46 -19.05 -1.59 6.89
N GLU A 47 -19.72 -0.60 6.32
CA GLU A 47 -20.54 -0.77 5.13
C GLU A 47 -19.73 -1.23 3.90
N LEU A 48 -18.44 -0.89 3.82
CA LEU A 48 -17.57 -1.34 2.73
C LEU A 48 -17.38 -2.86 2.75
N LEU A 49 -17.37 -3.47 3.94
CA LEU A 49 -17.22 -4.92 4.11
C LEU A 49 -18.42 -5.71 3.58
N SER A 50 -19.58 -5.06 3.44
CA SER A 50 -20.77 -5.69 2.87
C SER A 50 -20.72 -5.80 1.33
N ARG A 51 -19.76 -5.14 0.68
CA ARG A 51 -19.62 -5.16 -0.78
C ARG A 51 -18.78 -6.37 -1.21
N GLY A 52 -19.29 -7.13 -2.19
CA GLY A 52 -18.67 -8.38 -2.62
C GLY A 52 -17.24 -8.23 -3.17
N GLU A 53 -16.93 -7.13 -3.85
CA GLU A 53 -15.58 -6.80 -4.30
C GLU A 53 -15.33 -5.29 -4.24
N LEU A 54 -14.16 -4.92 -3.71
CA LEU A 54 -13.71 -3.54 -3.54
C LEU A 54 -12.53 -3.27 -4.48
N SER A 55 -12.57 -2.15 -5.19
CA SER A 55 -11.42 -1.67 -5.96
C SER A 55 -10.82 -0.48 -5.23
N LEU A 56 -9.54 -0.60 -4.87
CA LEU A 56 -8.78 0.38 -4.09
C LEU A 56 -7.68 0.96 -4.96
N VAL A 57 -7.53 2.29 -4.95
CA VAL A 57 -6.48 3.00 -5.67
C VAL A 57 -5.66 3.80 -4.66
N ASP A 58 -4.36 3.50 -4.58
CA ASP A 58 -3.39 4.21 -3.75
C ASP A 58 -2.62 5.24 -4.60
N ILE A 59 -3.03 6.50 -4.48
CA ILE A 59 -2.49 7.60 -5.28
C ILE A 59 -1.23 8.15 -4.60
N CYS A 60 -0.14 8.27 -5.36
CA CYS A 60 1.19 8.57 -4.83
C CYS A 60 1.65 7.53 -3.80
N GLY A 61 1.34 6.25 -4.06
CA GLY A 61 1.49 5.17 -3.08
C GLY A 61 2.93 4.76 -2.81
N GLY A 62 3.89 5.19 -3.64
CA GLY A 62 5.29 4.80 -3.52
C GLY A 62 5.48 3.28 -3.52
N THR A 63 6.05 2.76 -2.45
CA THR A 63 6.27 1.32 -2.23
C THR A 63 5.01 0.59 -1.74
N GLY A 64 3.86 1.28 -1.68
CA GLY A 64 2.55 0.68 -1.43
C GLY A 64 2.20 0.48 0.04
N VAL A 65 2.99 0.99 0.99
CA VAL A 65 2.80 0.77 2.44
C VAL A 65 1.36 1.04 2.90
N GLY A 66 0.77 2.16 2.48
CA GLY A 66 -0.58 2.54 2.87
C GLY A 66 -1.66 1.70 2.19
N GLY A 67 -1.65 1.64 0.85
CA GLY A 67 -2.62 0.89 0.08
C GLY A 67 -2.63 -0.60 0.39
N ILE A 68 -1.45 -1.22 0.54
CA ILE A 68 -1.32 -2.64 0.88
C ILE A 68 -1.81 -2.89 2.31
N ALA A 69 -1.50 -2.02 3.27
CA ALA A 69 -2.00 -2.15 4.64
C ALA A 69 -3.54 -2.10 4.70
N LEU A 70 -4.17 -1.15 4.00
CA LEU A 70 -5.63 -1.07 3.94
C LEU A 70 -6.22 -2.29 3.21
N ALA A 71 -5.64 -2.69 2.07
CA ALA A 71 -6.09 -3.87 1.32
C ALA A 71 -6.01 -5.14 2.17
N LYS A 72 -4.92 -5.31 2.93
CA LYS A 72 -4.72 -6.43 3.85
C LYS A 72 -5.76 -6.42 4.96
N ALA A 73 -5.99 -5.29 5.61
CA ALA A 73 -6.99 -5.15 6.67
C ALA A 73 -8.41 -5.49 6.18
N LEU A 74 -8.77 -5.02 4.98
CA LEU A 74 -10.05 -5.35 4.34
C LEU A 74 -10.15 -6.85 4.02
N ALA A 75 -9.09 -7.45 3.49
CA ALA A 75 -9.05 -8.88 3.15
C ALA A 75 -9.15 -9.77 4.40
N GLU A 76 -8.52 -9.40 5.51
CA GLU A 76 -8.65 -10.10 6.81
C GLU A 76 -10.09 -10.09 7.35
N LYS A 77 -10.90 -9.11 6.95
CA LYS A 77 -12.34 -9.04 7.25
C LYS A 77 -13.22 -9.74 6.21
N GLY A 78 -12.62 -10.44 5.25
CA GLY A 78 -13.32 -11.24 4.24
C GLY A 78 -13.70 -10.49 2.96
N ALA A 79 -13.30 -9.22 2.80
CA ALA A 79 -13.55 -8.49 1.57
C ALA A 79 -12.60 -8.96 0.45
N ARG A 80 -13.12 -9.11 -0.77
CA ARG A 80 -12.27 -9.29 -1.95
C ARG A 80 -11.79 -7.92 -2.42
N VAL A 81 -10.48 -7.69 -2.43
CA VAL A 81 -9.89 -6.39 -2.79
C VAL A 81 -9.04 -6.52 -4.05
N ARG A 82 -9.26 -5.62 -5.01
CA ARG A 82 -8.31 -5.31 -6.09
C ARG A 82 -7.61 -4.01 -5.75
N LEU A 83 -6.27 -4.04 -5.68
CA LEU A 83 -5.45 -2.87 -5.37
C LEU A 83 -4.69 -2.42 -6.61
N ALA A 84 -4.74 -1.12 -6.89
CA ALA A 84 -3.84 -0.44 -7.81
C ALA A 84 -2.99 0.58 -7.05
N VAL A 85 -1.67 0.54 -7.21
CA VAL A 85 -0.73 1.51 -6.62
C VAL A 85 -0.21 2.41 -7.73
N VAL A 86 -0.41 3.71 -7.61
CA VAL A 86 -0.03 4.68 -8.64
C VAL A 86 1.05 5.61 -8.10
N ASP A 87 2.21 5.65 -8.77
CA ASP A 87 3.30 6.57 -8.45
C ASP A 87 4.08 6.91 -9.74
N LEU A 88 4.77 8.05 -9.76
CA LEU A 88 5.64 8.42 -10.87
C LEU A 88 6.98 7.67 -10.83
N ARG A 89 7.33 7.13 -9.66
CA ARG A 89 8.58 6.41 -9.42
C ARG A 89 8.42 4.93 -9.75
N GLY A 90 8.86 4.54 -10.95
CA GLY A 90 8.84 3.14 -11.39
C GLY A 90 9.67 2.22 -10.49
N SER A 91 10.71 2.71 -9.81
CA SER A 91 11.44 1.89 -8.82
C SER A 91 10.59 1.57 -7.59
N ALA A 92 9.79 2.53 -7.12
CA ALA A 92 8.89 2.34 -5.99
C ALA A 92 7.74 1.39 -6.35
N LEU A 93 7.20 1.50 -7.57
CA LEU A 93 6.16 0.61 -8.07
C LEU A 93 6.61 -0.85 -8.14
N LYS A 94 7.85 -1.14 -8.54
CA LYS A 94 8.39 -2.51 -8.50
C LYS A 94 8.41 -3.09 -7.09
N VAL A 95 8.81 -2.28 -6.10
CA VAL A 95 8.77 -2.69 -4.69
C VAL A 95 7.33 -2.91 -4.24
N ALA A 96 6.39 -2.07 -4.70
CA ALA A 96 4.97 -2.24 -4.40
C ALA A 96 4.40 -3.55 -4.98
N GLU A 97 4.76 -3.94 -6.21
CA GLU A 97 4.38 -5.23 -6.81
C GLU A 97 4.90 -6.41 -5.98
N GLU A 98 6.19 -6.39 -5.62
CA GLU A 98 6.81 -7.45 -4.81
C GLU A 98 6.19 -7.53 -3.41
N PHE A 99 6.00 -6.38 -2.77
CA PHE A 99 5.48 -6.31 -1.41
C PHE A 99 4.01 -6.71 -1.33
N SER A 100 3.19 -6.28 -2.28
CA SER A 100 1.78 -6.69 -2.36
C SER A 100 1.64 -8.19 -2.61
N ALA A 101 2.47 -8.78 -3.47
CA ALA A 101 2.50 -10.23 -3.66
C ALA A 101 2.80 -10.98 -2.37
N ALA A 102 3.76 -10.49 -1.57
CA ALA A 102 4.11 -11.09 -0.28
C ALA A 102 2.98 -10.99 0.77
N GLU A 103 2.31 -9.84 0.87
CA GLU A 103 1.31 -9.59 1.92
C GLU A 103 -0.11 -10.03 1.55
N LEU A 104 -0.47 -9.93 0.26
CA LEU A 104 -1.82 -10.20 -0.26
C LEU A 104 -1.92 -11.53 -1.01
N GLY A 105 -0.78 -12.16 -1.34
CA GLY A 105 -0.72 -13.40 -2.14
C GLY A 105 -0.85 -13.19 -3.65
N ALA A 106 -0.99 -11.95 -4.10
CA ALA A 106 -1.00 -11.54 -5.51
C ALA A 106 -0.47 -10.10 -5.64
N PRO A 107 0.23 -9.77 -6.74
CA PRO A 107 0.73 -8.42 -6.96
C PRO A 107 -0.43 -7.45 -7.19
N ALA A 108 -0.26 -6.21 -6.72
CA ALA A 108 -1.10 -5.08 -7.07
C ALA A 108 -0.88 -4.69 -8.53
N GLU A 109 -1.90 -4.04 -9.11
CA GLU A 109 -1.72 -3.33 -10.38
C GLU A 109 -0.87 -2.06 -10.13
N VAL A 110 0.04 -1.73 -11.06
CA VAL A 110 0.93 -0.55 -10.95
C VAL A 110 1.02 0.25 -12.25
#